data_AF-A0A7S2LW88-F1
#
_entry.id   AF-A0A7S2LW88-F1
#
_cell.length_a   1.000
_cell.length_b   1.000
_cell.length_c   1.000
_cell.angle_alpha   90.00
_cell.angle_beta   90.00
_cell.angle_gamma   90.00
#
_symmetry.space_group_name_H-M   'P 1'
#
loop_
_entity.id
_entity.type
_entity.pdbx_description
1 polymer ?
#
loop_
_entity_poly.entity_id
_entity_poly.type
_entity_poly.pdbx_seq_one_letter_code
_entity_poly.pdbx_strand_id
1 'polypeptide(L)'
;LRPRRIPEDFAAEFPQLHFHQQQPFPFDFAPPKRIDVVGSFLLGTCARAEASADVAVEMPQGSFQSKDHLNFRYFDKRAAYVGEMHRQLAALCAAAKPGSPLAGVVAEVGPLHGDPFKPCVTLRPAA
;
A
#
# COMPACT_ATOMS: atom_id res chain seq x y z
N LEU A 1 10.50 0.16 -5.58
CA LEU A 1 9.43 1.13 -5.88
C LEU A 1 10.06 2.42 -6.38
N ARG A 2 9.50 3.06 -7.40
CA ARG A 2 10.05 4.27 -8.05
C ARG A 2 9.26 5.51 -7.60
N PRO A 3 9.90 6.67 -7.40
CA PRO A 3 9.20 7.92 -7.14
C PRO A 3 8.24 8.27 -8.28
N ARG A 4 7.08 8.87 -7.96
CA ARG A 4 6.08 9.28 -8.95
C ARG A 4 5.19 10.38 -8.39
N ARG A 5 4.86 11.37 -9.22
CA ARG A 5 3.80 12.35 -8.91
C ARG A 5 2.42 11.72 -9.12
N ILE A 6 1.57 11.78 -8.10
CA ILE A 6 0.20 11.27 -8.17
C ILE A 6 -0.67 12.28 -8.91
N PRO A 7 -1.40 11.86 -9.97
CA PRO A 7 -2.26 12.75 -10.73
C PRO A 7 -3.56 13.06 -9.96
N GLU A 8 -4.28 14.09 -10.41
CA GLU A 8 -5.49 14.57 -9.71
C GLU A 8 -6.68 13.60 -9.82
N ASP A 9 -6.74 12.83 -10.91
CA ASP A 9 -7.75 11.82 -11.20
C ASP A 9 -7.45 10.45 -10.58
N PHE A 10 -6.40 10.33 -9.77
CA PHE A 10 -5.96 9.07 -9.18
C PHE A 10 -7.05 8.36 -8.37
N ALA A 11 -7.93 9.11 -7.71
CA ALA A 11 -9.05 8.52 -6.95
C ALA A 11 -9.99 7.69 -7.84
N ALA A 12 -10.14 8.03 -9.13
CA ALA A 12 -10.97 7.29 -10.06
C ALA A 12 -10.35 5.93 -10.46
N GLU A 13 -9.02 5.79 -10.39
CA GLU A 13 -8.31 4.53 -10.67
C GLU A 13 -8.51 3.51 -9.53
N PHE A 14 -8.76 3.97 -8.30
CA PHE A 14 -8.87 3.13 -7.11
C PHE A 14 -10.19 3.34 -6.35
N PRO A 15 -11.33 2.90 -6.90
CA PRO A 15 -12.64 3.07 -6.25
C PRO A 15 -12.78 2.40 -4.88
N GLN A 16 -11.93 1.42 -4.58
CA GLN A 16 -11.86 0.74 -3.27
C GLN A 16 -11.13 1.57 -2.19
N LEU A 17 -10.39 2.61 -2.58
CA LEU A 17 -9.72 3.52 -1.67
C LEU A 17 -10.62 4.70 -1.34
N HIS A 18 -10.59 5.11 -0.07
CA HIS A 18 -11.43 6.19 0.44
C HIS A 18 -10.64 7.50 0.48
N PHE A 19 -11.12 8.50 -0.25
CA PHE A 19 -10.56 9.85 -0.28
C PHE A 19 -11.60 10.85 0.22
N HIS A 20 -11.18 11.80 1.05
CA HIS A 20 -12.06 12.77 1.70
C HIS A 20 -12.00 14.14 1.05
N GLN A 21 -10.82 14.53 0.57
CA GLN A 21 -10.63 15.80 -0.11
C GLN A 21 -11.13 15.70 -1.55
N GLN A 22 -11.97 16.65 -1.96
CA GLN A 22 -12.54 16.76 -3.31
C GLN A 22 -11.60 17.47 -4.30
N GLN A 23 -10.56 18.15 -3.81
CA GLN A 23 -9.65 18.96 -4.62
C GLN A 23 -8.39 18.19 -5.02
N PRO A 24 -7.66 18.65 -6.06
CA PRO A 24 -6.34 18.13 -6.36
C PRO A 24 -5.49 18.07 -5.11
N PHE A 25 -5.15 16.86 -4.70
CA PHE A 25 -4.28 16.66 -3.56
C PHE A 25 -2.87 16.41 -4.10
N PRO A 26 -2.02 17.44 -4.22
CA PRO A 26 -0.68 17.26 -4.74
C PRO A 26 0.09 16.35 -3.78
N PHE A 27 0.35 15.13 -4.24
CA PHE A 27 1.11 14.14 -3.51
C PHE A 27 2.15 13.51 -4.41
N ASP A 28 3.38 13.47 -3.93
CA ASP A 28 4.46 12.76 -4.59
C ASP A 28 4.75 11.48 -3.82
N PHE A 29 4.55 10.35 -4.49
CA PHE A 29 5.00 9.07 -4.00
C PHE A 29 6.53 9.04 -4.02
N ALA A 30 7.11 8.68 -2.88
CA ALA A 30 8.52 8.39 -2.74
C ALA A 30 8.70 6.97 -2.19
N PRO A 31 9.82 6.29 -2.51
CA PRO A 31 10.11 4.96 -1.99
C PRO A 31 10.00 4.92 -0.46
N PRO A 32 9.58 3.78 0.12
CA PRO A 32 9.52 3.63 1.57
C PRO A 32 10.86 3.92 2.22
N LYS A 33 10.84 4.59 3.37
CA LYS A 33 12.04 4.84 4.17
C LYS A 33 12.55 3.57 4.85
N ARG A 34 11.63 2.73 5.32
CA ARG A 34 11.93 1.47 6.00
C ARG A 34 10.84 0.43 5.72
N ILE A 35 11.23 -0.83 5.72
CA ILE A 35 10.35 -1.98 5.55
C ILE A 35 10.73 -3.00 6.63
N ASP A 36 9.77 -3.37 7.47
CA ASP A 36 9.96 -4.30 8.58
C ASP A 36 8.90 -5.41 8.55
N VAL A 37 9.28 -6.64 8.88
CA VAL A 37 8.31 -7.70 9.16
C VAL A 37 7.74 -7.46 10.56
N VAL A 38 6.43 -7.55 10.72
CA VAL A 38 5.72 -7.33 11.98
C VAL A 38 4.67 -8.43 12.20
N GLY A 39 3.92 -8.33 13.29
CA GLY A 39 2.83 -9.26 13.60
C GLY A 39 3.30 -10.60 14.16
N SER A 40 2.38 -11.56 14.21
CA SER A 40 2.58 -12.87 14.84
C SER A 40 3.64 -13.72 14.14
N PHE A 41 3.89 -13.46 12.85
CA PHE A 41 4.91 -14.16 12.08
C PHE A 41 6.31 -13.85 12.62
N LEU A 42 6.62 -12.58 12.88
CA LEU A 42 7.89 -12.20 13.49
C LEU A 42 8.05 -12.80 14.89
N LEU A 43 6.97 -12.83 15.67
CA LEU A 43 6.99 -13.30 17.06
C LEU A 43 7.01 -14.84 17.19
N GLY A 44 6.86 -15.58 16.08
CA GLY A 44 6.76 -17.04 16.10
C GLY A 44 5.47 -17.55 16.76
N THR A 45 4.43 -16.73 16.84
CA THR A 45 3.16 -17.05 17.50
C THR A 45 2.02 -17.28 16.50
N CYS A 46 2.32 -17.55 15.23
CA CYS A 46 1.32 -17.91 14.23
C CYS A 46 0.74 -19.31 14.53
N ALA A 47 -0.51 -19.34 15.01
CA ALA A 47 -1.25 -20.59 15.24
C ALA A 47 -2.17 -21.00 14.06
N ARG A 48 -2.31 -20.15 13.04
CA ARG A 48 -3.20 -20.38 11.89
C ARG A 48 -2.55 -21.33 10.87
N ALA A 49 -3.34 -22.20 10.25
CA ALA A 49 -2.87 -23.12 9.21
C ALA A 49 -2.30 -22.39 7.98
N GLU A 50 -2.90 -21.25 7.61
CA GLU A 50 -2.36 -20.32 6.62
C GLU A 50 -1.54 -19.24 7.33
N ALA A 51 -0.22 -19.28 7.14
CA ALA A 51 0.68 -18.29 7.70
C ALA A 51 0.58 -16.97 6.91
N SER A 52 0.15 -15.91 7.57
CA SER A 52 0.20 -14.53 7.05
C SER A 52 1.36 -13.78 7.70
N ALA A 53 2.19 -13.12 6.89
CA ALA A 53 3.24 -12.23 7.38
C ALA A 53 2.82 -10.78 7.14
N ASP A 54 2.76 -9.99 8.20
CA ASP A 54 2.49 -8.55 8.09
C ASP A 54 3.80 -7.82 7.82
N VAL A 55 3.78 -6.90 6.85
CA VAL A 55 4.93 -6.07 6.51
C VAL A 55 4.58 -4.60 6.73
N ALA A 56 5.28 -3.95 7.64
CA ALA A 56 5.17 -2.52 7.88
C ALA A 56 6.04 -1.75 6.88
N VAL A 57 5.43 -0.77 6.22
CA VAL A 57 6.08 0.11 5.25
C VAL A 57 6.04 1.54 5.78
N GLU A 58 7.20 2.12 6.08
CA GLU A 58 7.30 3.49 6.58
C GLU A 58 7.33 4.48 5.40
N MET A 59 6.30 5.33 5.31
CA MET A 59 6.28 6.46 4.39
C MET A 59 7.39 7.47 4.76
N PRO A 60 8.14 8.01 3.80
CA PRO A 60 9.22 8.94 4.08
C PRO A 60 8.70 10.28 4.66
N GLN A 61 9.49 10.91 5.51
CA GLN A 61 9.10 12.15 6.21
C GLN A 61 8.73 13.29 5.24
N GLY A 62 9.41 13.37 4.10
CA GLY A 62 9.13 14.37 3.05
C GLY A 62 7.75 14.24 2.40
N SER A 63 7.05 13.12 2.59
CA SER A 63 5.67 12.94 2.14
C SER A 63 4.66 13.69 3.02
N PHE A 64 5.05 14.20 4.19
CA PHE A 64 4.15 14.81 5.18
C PHE A 64 4.40 16.31 5.38
N GLN A 65 3.32 17.01 5.71
CA GLN A 65 3.28 18.42 6.12
C GLN A 65 2.72 18.51 7.54
N SER A 66 3.06 19.57 8.27
CA SER A 66 2.70 19.74 9.69
C SER A 66 1.19 19.63 9.97
N LYS A 67 0.34 20.05 9.04
CA LYS A 67 -1.12 20.06 9.17
C LYS A 67 -1.82 18.83 8.59
N ASP A 68 -1.11 17.79 8.18
CA ASP A 68 -1.76 16.61 7.58
C ASP A 68 -2.57 15.76 8.57
N HIS A 69 -2.40 15.99 9.88
CA HIS A 69 -3.27 15.40 10.89
C HIS A 69 -4.70 15.97 10.88
N LEU A 70 -4.93 17.12 10.24
CA LEU A 70 -6.24 17.76 10.13
C LEU A 70 -6.99 17.27 8.89
N ASN A 71 -8.33 17.23 8.99
CA ASN A 71 -9.23 17.06 7.85
C ASN A 71 -8.91 15.85 6.95
N PHE A 72 -8.51 14.73 7.54
CA PHE A 72 -8.21 13.47 6.85
C PHE A 72 -7.09 13.54 5.80
N ARG A 73 -6.30 14.61 5.75
CA ARG A 73 -5.21 14.78 4.77
C ARG A 73 -4.17 13.66 4.84
N TYR A 74 -3.83 13.20 6.04
CA TYR A 74 -2.95 12.04 6.25
C TYR A 74 -3.57 10.75 5.70
N PHE A 75 -4.86 10.53 5.92
CA PHE A 75 -5.55 9.33 5.43
C PHE A 75 -5.60 9.31 3.90
N ASP A 76 -5.86 10.45 3.26
CA ASP A 76 -5.83 10.58 1.81
C ASP A 76 -4.41 10.37 1.24
N LYS A 77 -3.37 10.93 1.90
CA LYS A 77 -1.95 10.63 1.60
C LYS A 77 -1.64 9.14 1.68
N ARG A 78 -2.10 8.51 2.75
CA ARG A 78 -1.88 7.08 3.01
C ARG A 78 -2.60 6.24 1.96
N ALA A 79 -3.82 6.58 1.60
CA ALA A 79 -4.57 5.92 0.52
C ALA A 79 -3.84 6.06 -0.82
N ALA A 80 -3.46 7.28 -1.21
CA ALA A 80 -2.69 7.52 -2.43
C ALA A 80 -1.37 6.72 -2.46
N TYR A 81 -0.66 6.68 -1.33
CA TYR A 81 0.57 5.92 -1.19
C TYR A 81 0.37 4.42 -1.40
N VAL A 82 -0.69 3.86 -0.80
CA VAL A 82 -1.03 2.43 -0.94
C VAL A 82 -1.48 2.10 -2.36
N GLY A 83 -2.30 2.95 -2.98
CA GLY A 83 -2.72 2.77 -4.38
C GLY A 83 -1.53 2.73 -5.34
N GLU A 84 -0.58 3.67 -5.19
CA GLU A 84 0.58 3.72 -6.06
C GLU A 84 1.54 2.55 -5.80
N MET A 85 1.69 2.16 -4.53
CA MET A 85 2.44 0.96 -4.17
C MET A 85 1.82 -0.29 -4.80
N HIS A 86 0.49 -0.44 -4.73
CA HIS A 86 -0.22 -1.53 -5.40
C HIS A 86 0.03 -1.52 -6.90
N ARG A 87 -0.16 -0.38 -7.57
CA ARG A 87 0.05 -0.24 -9.02
C ARG A 87 1.43 -0.74 -9.44
N GLN A 88 2.48 -0.33 -8.71
CA GLN A 88 3.85 -0.77 -8.98
C GLN A 88 4.08 -2.25 -8.67
N LEU A 89 3.55 -2.75 -7.55
CA LEU A 89 3.67 -4.17 -7.17
C LEU A 89 2.95 -5.07 -8.16
N ALA A 90 1.73 -4.70 -8.58
CA ALA A 90 0.96 -5.42 -9.59
C ALA A 90 1.73 -5.48 -10.93
N ALA A 91 2.31 -4.36 -11.36
CA ALA A 91 3.15 -4.33 -12.57
C ALA A 91 4.40 -5.23 -12.44
N LEU A 92 5.03 -5.28 -11.27
CA LEU A 92 6.18 -6.16 -11.02
C LEU A 92 5.79 -7.64 -11.00
N CYS A 93 4.63 -7.98 -10.42
CA CYS A 93 4.11 -9.34 -10.41
C CYS A 93 3.72 -9.80 -11.82
N ALA A 94 3.08 -8.93 -12.61
CA ALA A 94 2.72 -9.23 -14.00
C ALA A 94 3.95 -9.41 -14.92
N ALA A 95 5.03 -8.67 -14.66
CA ALA A 95 6.29 -8.77 -15.41
C ALA A 95 7.24 -9.87 -14.88
N ALA A 96 6.83 -10.64 -13.87
CA ALA A 96 7.67 -11.63 -13.22
C ALA A 96 8.02 -12.78 -14.17
N LYS A 97 9.31 -13.14 -14.23
CA LYS A 97 9.78 -14.27 -15.04
C LYS A 97 9.35 -15.59 -14.41
N PRO A 98 9.11 -16.66 -15.21
CA PRO A 98 8.91 -18.01 -14.69
C PRO A 98 10.05 -18.40 -13.74
N GLY A 99 9.71 -18.88 -12.54
CA GLY A 99 10.67 -19.27 -11.49
C GLY A 99 11.13 -18.15 -10.56
N SER A 100 10.70 -16.90 -10.77
CA SER A 100 10.92 -15.84 -9.77
C SER A 100 9.94 -15.96 -8.60
N PRO A 101 10.26 -15.45 -7.39
CA PRO A 101 9.35 -15.49 -6.24
C PRO A 101 8.02 -14.75 -6.44
N LEU A 102 7.95 -13.87 -7.44
CA LEU A 102 6.75 -13.12 -7.80
C LEU A 102 5.96 -13.77 -8.93
N ALA A 103 6.47 -14.86 -9.52
CA ALA A 103 5.77 -15.58 -10.58
C ALA A 103 4.46 -16.16 -10.05
N GLY A 104 3.35 -15.78 -10.68
CA GLY A 104 2.02 -16.18 -10.23
C GLY A 104 1.58 -15.52 -8.93
N VAL A 105 2.23 -14.46 -8.43
CA VAL A 105 1.71 -13.69 -7.29
C VAL A 105 0.72 -12.64 -7.79
N VAL A 106 -0.39 -12.47 -7.09
CA VAL A 106 -1.40 -11.44 -7.34
C VAL A 106 -1.35 -10.42 -6.20
N ALA A 107 -1.37 -9.15 -6.57
CA ALA A 107 -1.45 -8.03 -5.63
C ALA A 107 -2.88 -7.49 -5.61
N GLU A 108 -3.45 -7.33 -4.43
CA GLU A 108 -4.80 -6.78 -4.23
C GLU A 108 -4.79 -5.68 -3.18
N VAL A 109 -5.65 -4.68 -3.35
CA VAL A 109 -5.86 -3.63 -2.35
C VAL A 109 -7.10 -3.93 -1.54
N GLY A 110 -6.99 -3.83 -0.22
CA GLY A 110 -8.11 -4.01 0.69
C GLY A 110 -7.88 -3.32 2.03
N PRO A 111 -8.87 -3.32 2.93
CA PRO A 111 -8.74 -2.73 4.26
C PRO A 111 -7.95 -3.65 5.20
N LEU A 112 -7.00 -3.10 5.95
CA LEU A 112 -6.31 -3.83 7.01
C LEU A 112 -7.29 -4.08 8.17
N HIS A 113 -7.57 -5.35 8.47
CA HIS A 113 -8.51 -5.75 9.51
C HIS A 113 -9.91 -5.12 9.39
N GLY A 114 -10.36 -4.85 8.15
CA GLY A 114 -11.66 -4.24 7.89
C GLY A 114 -11.74 -2.73 8.14
N ASP A 115 -10.64 -2.06 8.49
CA ASP A 115 -10.60 -0.60 8.67
C ASP A 115 -10.42 0.12 7.31
N PRO A 116 -11.43 0.86 6.81
CA PRO A 116 -11.36 1.53 5.51
C PRO A 116 -10.34 2.67 5.48
N PHE A 117 -9.95 3.22 6.63
CA PHE A 117 -8.92 4.27 6.73
C PHE A 117 -7.50 3.70 6.76
N LYS A 118 -7.37 2.37 6.84
CA LYS A 118 -6.10 1.67 6.81
C LYS A 118 -6.02 0.71 5.61
N PRO A 119 -6.11 1.18 4.35
CA PRO A 119 -5.86 0.31 3.21
C PRO A 119 -4.47 -0.35 3.26
N CYS A 120 -4.36 -1.56 2.76
CA CYS A 120 -3.12 -2.32 2.61
C CYS A 120 -3.09 -3.04 1.26
N VAL A 121 -1.92 -3.54 0.89
CA VAL A 121 -1.75 -4.42 -0.27
C VAL A 121 -1.52 -5.83 0.23
N THR A 122 -2.35 -6.75 -0.21
CA THR A 122 -2.20 -8.19 0.05
C THR A 122 -1.56 -8.84 -1.16
N LEU A 123 -0.48 -9.59 -0.93
CA LEU A 123 0.15 -10.43 -1.94
C LEU A 123 -0.26 -11.88 -1.70
N ARG A 124 -0.82 -12.54 -2.70
CA ARG A 124 -1.25 -13.94 -2.62
C ARG A 124 -0.77 -14.73 -3.84
N PRO A 125 -0.37 -16.00 -3.70
CA PRO A 125 -0.19 -16.87 -4.85
C PRO A 125 -1.49 -17.00 -5.65
N ALA A 126 -1.38 -17.05 -6.97
CA ALA A 126 -2.44 -17.48 -7.87
C ALA A 126 -2.68 -18.98 -7.62
N ALA A 127 -3.95 -19.33 -7.42
CA ALA A 127 -4.39 -20.71 -7.24
C ALA A 127 -4.22 -21.53 -8.53
#